data_AF-A0A3D4I3S9-F1
#
_entry.id   AF-A0A3D4I3S9-F1
#
_cell.length_a   1.000
_cell.length_b   1.000
_cell.length_c   1.000
_cell.angle_alpha   90.00
_cell.angle_beta   90.00
_cell.angle_gamma   90.00
#
_symmetry.space_group_name_H-M   'P 1'
#
loop_
_entity.id
_entity.type
_entity.pdbx_description
1 polymer ?
#
loop_
_entity_poly.entity_id
_entity_poly.type
_entity_poly.pdbx_seq_one_letter_code
_entity_poly.pdbx_strand_id
1 'polypeptide(L)' 'MDKIASFCVDHTKLLPGIYISRIDGDITTYDIRMRRPNKPPYIAVPALHTIEHLFATFARNSEFKDSVIYFGPMG' A
#
# COMPACT_ATOMS: atom_id res chain seq x y z
N MET A 1 21.91 7.28 -8.94
CA MET A 1 20.76 7.63 -8.09
C MET A 1 20.20 6.34 -7.55
N ASP A 2 20.11 6.20 -6.24
CA ASP A 2 19.53 5.02 -5.63
C ASP A 2 18.02 5.04 -5.87
N LYS A 3 17.52 3.97 -6.49
CA LYS A 3 16.10 3.82 -6.78
C LYS A 3 15.40 3.32 -5.53
N ILE A 4 14.24 3.89 -5.22
CA ILE A 4 13.35 3.32 -4.19
C ILE A 4 12.89 1.93 -4.62
N ALA A 5 12.64 1.03 -3.67
CA ALA A 5 12.32 -0.38 -3.93
C ALA A 5 11.20 -0.57 -4.98
N SER A 6 10.16 0.26 -4.92
CA SER A 6 9.06 0.25 -5.91
C SER A 6 9.54 0.37 -7.35
N PHE A 7 10.56 1.20 -7.63
CA PHE A 7 11.07 1.43 -9.00
C PHE A 7 11.94 0.28 -9.53
N CYS A 8 12.25 -0.70 -8.70
CA CYS A 8 12.98 -1.91 -9.10
C CYS A 8 12.04 -3.06 -9.48
N VAL A 9 10.72 -2.91 -9.34
CA VAL A 9 9.72 -3.94 -9.64
C VAL A 9 9.17 -3.79 -11.07
N ASP A 10 9.01 -4.92 -11.76
CA ASP A 10 8.37 -4.99 -13.07
C ASP A 10 6.83 -4.84 -12.95
N HIS A 11 6.35 -3.60 -13.07
CA HIS A 11 4.94 -3.25 -12.99
C HIS A 11 4.08 -3.82 -14.13
N THR A 12 4.67 -4.35 -15.20
CA THR A 12 3.91 -4.98 -16.30
C THR A 12 3.37 -6.36 -15.91
N LYS A 13 4.03 -7.01 -14.94
CA LYS A 13 3.72 -8.35 -14.43
C LYS A 13 2.96 -8.35 -13.10
N LEU A 14 2.93 -7.22 -12.40
CA LEU A 14 2.27 -7.12 -11.10
C LEU A 14 0.74 -7.21 -11.24
N LEU A 15 0.11 -7.94 -10.31
CA LEU A 15 -1.33 -8.14 -10.23
C LEU A 15 -1.88 -7.55 -8.93
N PRO A 16 -3.21 -7.41 -8.78
CA PRO A 16 -3.79 -7.10 -7.48
C PRO A 16 -3.40 -8.17 -6.44
N GLY A 17 -3.02 -7.74 -5.25
CA GLY A 17 -2.47 -8.62 -4.21
C GLY A 17 -1.78 -7.86 -3.09
N ILE A 18 -1.25 -8.59 -2.11
CA ILE A 18 -0.45 -8.02 -1.02
C ILE A 18 0.98 -8.55 -1.19
N TYR A 19 1.94 -7.63 -1.27
CA TYR A 19 3.35 -7.95 -1.46
C TYR A 19 4.19 -7.34 -0.35
N ILE A 20 5.29 -7.99 0.02
CA ILE A 20 6.34 -7.33 0.80
C ILE A 20 7.09 -6.40 -0.14
N SER A 21 6.99 -5.09 0.11
CA SER A 21 7.68 -4.06 -0.68
C SER A 21 9.14 -3.94 -0.25
N ARG A 22 9.38 -3.88 1.06
CA ARG A 22 10.72 -3.88 1.67
C ARG A 22 10.66 -4.27 3.15
N ILE A 23 11.82 -4.66 3.68
CA ILE A 23 12.05 -4.93 5.09
C ILE A 23 13.21 -4.04 5.53
N ASP A 24 12.96 -3.13 6.47
CA ASP A 24 13.94 -2.19 7.03
C ASP A 24 14.09 -2.50 8.53
N GLY A 25 15.01 -3.40 8.88
CA GLY A 25 15.15 -3.86 10.26
C GLY A 25 13.92 -4.67 10.71
N ASP A 26 13.24 -4.19 11.76
CA ASP A 26 11.99 -4.76 12.28
C ASP A 26 10.74 -4.21 11.60
N ILE A 27 10.87 -3.28 10.65
CA ILE A 27 9.76 -2.69 9.92
C ILE A 27 9.56 -3.42 8.60
N THR A 28 8.37 -3.97 8.38
CA THR A 28 7.95 -4.51 7.08
C THR A 28 6.97 -3.55 6.40
N THR A 29 7.31 -3.09 5.20
CA THR A 29 6.41 -2.28 4.37
C THR A 29 5.71 -3.18 3.36
N TYR A 30 4.38 -3.12 3.31
CA TYR A 30 3.57 -3.89 2.37
C TYR A 30 3.05 -3.02 1.22
N ASP A 31 3.09 -3.54 -0.01
CA ASP A 31 2.35 -3.02 -1.16
C ASP A 31 1.00 -3.74 -1.22
N ILE A 32 -0.07 -3.02 -0.87
CA ILE A 32 -1.45 -3.50 -0.98
C ILE A 32 -1.99 -3.03 -2.34
N ARG A 33 -1.76 -3.86 -3.36
CA ARG A 33 -2.08 -3.55 -4.75
C ARG A 33 -3.55 -3.84 -5.03
N MET A 34 -4.38 -2.81 -5.14
CA MET A 34 -5.82 -2.97 -5.38
C MET A 34 -6.21 -2.99 -6.86
N ARG A 35 -5.36 -2.47 -7.75
CA ARG A 35 -5.59 -2.41 -9.21
C ARG A 35 -4.33 -2.81 -9.97
N ARG A 36 -4.52 -3.36 -11.17
CA ARG A 36 -3.41 -3.68 -12.06
C ARG A 36 -2.73 -2.37 -12.52
N PRO A 37 -1.39 -2.25 -12.45
CA PRO A 37 -0.71 -1.04 -12.87
C PRO A 37 -0.99 -0.68 -14.33
N ASN A 38 -1.11 0.61 -14.62
CA ASN A 38 -1.31 1.15 -15.97
C ASN A 38 -2.54 0.59 -16.72
N LYS A 39 -3.54 0.06 -15.99
CA LYS A 39 -4.79 -0.45 -16.57
C LYS A 39 -6.00 0.23 -15.93
N PRO A 40 -6.65 1.19 -16.62
CA PRO A 40 -7.88 1.79 -16.12
C PRO A 40 -9.03 0.75 -16.10
N PRO A 41 -10.07 0.98 -15.28
CA PRO A 41 -10.26 2.13 -14.41
C PRO A 41 -9.37 2.10 -13.16
N TYR A 42 -8.88 3.28 -12.76
CA TYR A 42 -8.18 3.49 -11.50
C TYR A 42 -9.17 3.69 -10.35
N ILE A 43 -8.70 3.60 -9.10
CA ILE A 43 -9.53 3.95 -7.95
C ILE A 43 -9.69 5.46 -7.93
N ALA A 44 -10.94 5.93 -7.85
CA ALA A 44 -11.20 7.36 -7.75
C ALA A 44 -10.63 7.93 -6.45
N VAL A 45 -10.07 9.14 -6.51
CA VAL A 45 -9.46 9.82 -5.35
C VAL A 45 -10.39 9.88 -4.13
N PRO A 46 -11.70 10.21 -4.26
CA PRO A 46 -12.60 10.20 -3.10
C PRO A 46 -12.74 8.82 -2.44
N ALA A 47 -12.69 7.74 -3.23
CA ALA A 47 -12.75 6.38 -2.70
C ALA A 47 -11.44 5.98 -2.00
N LEU A 48 -10.27 6.35 -2.56
CA LEU A 48 -8.97 6.14 -1.90
C LEU A 48 -8.91 6.86 -0.55
N HIS A 49 -9.33 8.12 -0.51
CA HIS A 49 -9.36 8.92 0.73
C HIS A 49 -10.34 8.34 1.77
N THR A 50 -11.50 7.83 1.32
CA THR A 50 -12.44 7.13 2.21
C THR A 50 -11.81 5.87 2.80
N ILE A 51 -11.10 5.08 1.99
CA ILE A 51 -10.40 3.86 2.45
C ILE A 51 -9.30 4.22 3.45
N GLU A 52 -8.53 5.29 3.22
CA GLU A 52 -7.50 5.79 4.14
C GLU A 52 -8.08 6.05 5.54
N HIS A 53 -9.19 6.80 5.62
CA HIS A 53 -9.86 7.07 6.89
C HIS A 53 -10.41 5.80 7.56
N LEU A 54 -11.10 4.94 6.81
CA LEU A 54 -11.66 3.70 7.36
C LEU A 54 -10.56 2.78 7.90
N PHE A 55 -9.47 2.61 7.15
CA PHE A 55 -8.35 1.77 7.59
C PHE A 55 -7.71 2.34 8.85
N ALA A 56 -7.44 3.65 8.88
CA ALA A 56 -6.88 4.30 10.06
C ALA A 56 -7.76 4.06 11.30
N THR A 57 -9.08 4.19 11.15
CA THR A 57 -10.02 3.88 12.24
C THR A 57 -9.95 2.42 12.67
N PHE A 58 -10.02 1.46 11.74
CA PHE A 58 -10.03 0.03 12.09
C PHE A 58 -8.70 -0.44 12.68
N ALA A 59 -7.56 -0.04 12.10
CA ALA A 59 -6.24 -0.41 12.58
C ALA A 59 -6.02 0.06 14.02
N ARG A 60 -6.36 1.32 14.33
CA ARG A 60 -6.20 1.91 15.67
C ARG A 60 -7.16 1.32 16.72
N ASN A 61 -8.23 0.67 16.29
CA ASN A 61 -9.21 0.00 17.15
C ASN A 61 -9.10 -1.54 17.09
N SER A 62 -7.96 -2.07 16.65
CA SER A 62 -7.71 -3.51 16.57
C SER A 62 -6.62 -3.96 17.55
N GLU A 63 -6.40 -5.27 17.65
CA GLU A 63 -5.24 -5.83 18.36
C GLU A 63 -3.89 -5.37 17.78
N PHE A 64 -3.87 -4.89 16.52
CA PHE A 64 -2.67 -4.46 15.81
C PHE A 64 -2.38 -2.95 15.93
N LYS A 65 -3.11 -2.23 16.80
CA LYS A 65 -3.03 -0.75 16.91
C LYS A 65 -1.60 -0.20 17.06
N ASP A 66 -0.76 -0.93 17.78
CA ASP A 66 0.63 -0.54 18.11
C ASP A 66 1.65 -1.06 17.07
N SER A 67 1.21 -1.94 16.15
CA SER A 67 2.05 -2.52 15.10
C SER A 67 1.94 -1.81 13.75
N VAL A 68 0.95 -0.93 13.58
CA VAL A 68 0.75 -0.18 12.33
C VAL A 68 1.37 1.21 12.44
N ILE A 69 2.51 1.41 11.81
CA ILE A 69 3.21 2.72 11.82
C ILE A 69 2.47 3.73 10.93
N TYR A 70 2.11 3.33 9.72
CA TYR A 70 1.48 4.19 8.71
C TYR A 70 0.64 3.37 7.72
N PHE A 71 -0.45 3.97 7.24
CA PHE A 71 -1.24 3.50 6.09
C PHE A 71 -1.65 4.72 5.27
N GLY A 72 -1.53 4.65 3.95
CA GLY A 72 -1.97 5.70 3.06
C GLY A 72 -1.98 5.27 1.60
N PRO A 73 -2.68 6.02 0.74
CA PRO A 73 -2.82 5.68 -0.68
C PRO A 73 -1.51 5.91 -1.45
N MET A 74 -1.27 5.10 -2.47
CA MET A 74 -0.29 5.43 -3.50
C MET A 74 -0.86 6.52 -4.42
N GLY A 75 -0.01 7.46 -4.82
CA GLY A 75 -0.33 8.54 -5.75
C GLY A 75 -0.43 8.11 -7.21
#